data_AF-A0A520XC04-F1
#
_entry.id   AF-A0A520XC04-F1
#
_cell.length_a   1.000
_cell.length_b   1.000
_cell.length_c   1.000
_cell.angle_alpha   90.00
_cell.angle_beta   90.00
_cell.angle_gamma   90.00
#
_symmetry.space_group_name_H-M   'P 1'
#
loop_
_entity.id
_entity.type
_entity.pdbx_description
1 polymer ?
#
loop_
_entity_poly.entity_id
_entity_poly.type
_entity_poly.pdbx_seq_one_letter_code
_entity_poly.pdbx_strand_id
1 'polypeptide(L)'
;MNNLYNVYNANINDDIEIAKLISVFKECNENIVYLSLIVNKLKAFMPLTVENYDDLTAIDLVFIDGFISKFIKLQDVIEEKLFRLILINLKENDFNSTNAPFTNVLNKLEKYRIIDSAEEWLNLRNIRNSFAQEYKADLLKRIDALNKCFNNLYNLYDIYVKIKKYAENKLSTLKNIDISCI
;
A
#
# COMPACT_ATOMS: atom_id res chain seq x y z
N MET A 1 -24.28 22.46 28.61
CA MET A 1 -22.81 22.58 28.42
C MET A 1 -22.17 21.28 27.92
N ASN A 2 -22.51 20.09 28.43
CA ASN A 2 -21.91 18.81 27.98
C ASN A 2 -22.08 18.49 26.49
N ASN A 3 -23.21 18.82 25.86
CA ASN A 3 -23.48 18.39 24.48
C ASN A 3 -22.65 19.16 23.44
N LEU A 4 -22.50 20.49 23.59
CA LEU A 4 -21.69 21.31 22.68
C LEU A 4 -20.19 21.00 22.76
N TYR A 5 -19.68 20.74 23.98
CA TYR A 5 -18.29 20.35 24.18
C TYR A 5 -17.97 18.98 23.56
N ASN A 6 -18.89 18.01 23.69
CA ASN A 6 -18.76 16.69 23.07
C ASN A 6 -18.79 16.75 21.54
N VAL A 7 -19.69 17.56 20.96
CA VAL A 7 -19.77 17.77 19.51
C VAL A 7 -18.50 18.44 18.98
N TYR A 8 -18.00 19.46 19.68
CA TYR A 8 -16.77 20.17 19.29
C TYR A 8 -15.54 19.24 19.29
N ASN A 9 -15.37 18.44 20.35
CA ASN A 9 -14.26 17.49 20.43
C ASN A 9 -14.35 16.38 19.38
N ALA A 10 -15.56 15.91 19.06
CA ALA A 10 -15.77 14.93 17.99
C ALA A 10 -15.36 15.49 16.62
N ASN A 11 -15.70 16.75 16.34
CA ASN A 11 -15.30 17.42 15.09
C ASN A 11 -13.77 17.58 14.98
N ILE A 12 -13.10 17.98 16.07
CA ILE A 12 -11.62 18.07 16.08
C ILE A 12 -10.98 16.71 15.81
N ASN A 13 -11.46 15.65 16.47
CA ASN A 13 -10.89 14.32 16.29
C ASN A 13 -11.04 13.83 14.84
N ASP A 14 -12.17 14.13 14.21
CA ASP A 14 -12.35 13.82 12.78
C ASP A 14 -11.33 14.54 11.90
N ASP A 15 -11.14 15.84 12.11
CA ASP A 15 -10.23 16.66 11.29
C ASP A 15 -8.78 16.15 11.43
N ILE A 16 -8.42 15.65 12.61
CA ILE A 16 -7.12 15.00 12.86
C ILE A 16 -7.00 13.69 12.07
N GLU A 17 -8.01 12.82 12.10
CA GLU A 17 -7.97 11.53 11.38
C GLU A 17 -7.96 11.72 9.86
N ILE A 18 -8.63 12.76 9.37
CA ILE A 18 -8.57 13.20 7.97
C ILE A 18 -7.16 13.65 7.60
N ALA A 19 -6.55 14.51 8.42
CA ALA A 19 -5.21 15.03 8.14
C ALA A 19 -4.16 13.89 8.13
N LYS A 20 -4.30 12.90 9.02
CA LYS A 20 -3.49 11.68 9.01
C LYS A 20 -3.69 10.90 7.71
N LEU A 21 -4.93 10.70 7.28
CA LEU A 21 -5.24 9.97 6.05
C LEU A 21 -4.63 10.65 4.81
N ILE A 22 -4.77 11.97 4.70
CA ILE A 22 -4.12 12.80 3.66
C ILE A 22 -2.61 12.59 3.64
N SER A 23 -1.96 12.65 4.81
CA SER A 23 -0.52 12.44 4.95
C SER A 23 -0.09 11.05 4.49
N VAL A 24 -0.86 10.01 4.81
CA VAL A 24 -0.59 8.63 4.39
C VAL A 24 -0.77 8.46 2.88
N PHE A 25 -1.80 9.06 2.28
CA PHE A 25 -1.93 9.05 0.81
C PHE A 25 -0.73 9.73 0.14
N LYS A 26 -0.25 10.85 0.68
CA LYS A 26 0.96 11.52 0.19
C LYS A 26 2.19 10.60 0.26
N GLU A 27 2.40 9.93 1.40
CA GLU A 27 3.48 8.94 1.56
C GLU A 27 3.37 7.82 0.51
N CYS A 28 2.18 7.28 0.26
CA CYS A 28 1.99 6.26 -0.80
C CYS A 28 2.33 6.79 -2.19
N ASN A 29 1.86 8.00 -2.55
CA ASN A 29 2.11 8.58 -3.88
C ASN A 29 3.60 8.85 -4.12
N GLU A 30 4.31 9.37 -3.12
CA GLU A 30 5.76 9.57 -3.22
C GLU A 30 6.50 8.24 -3.49
N ASN A 31 6.08 7.16 -2.84
CA ASN A 31 6.64 5.82 -3.11
C ASN A 31 6.28 5.31 -4.51
N ILE A 32 5.06 5.55 -5.00
CA ILE A 32 4.62 5.16 -6.35
C ILE A 32 5.37 5.92 -7.43
N VAL A 33 5.52 7.24 -7.28
CA VAL A 33 6.30 8.06 -8.22
C VAL A 33 7.72 7.52 -8.30
N TYR A 34 8.35 7.25 -7.16
CA TYR A 34 9.70 6.69 -7.13
C TYR A 34 9.78 5.28 -7.74
N LEU A 35 8.82 4.40 -7.46
CA LEU A 35 8.70 3.08 -8.10
C LEU A 35 8.61 3.20 -9.62
N SER A 36 7.81 4.14 -10.14
CA SER A 36 7.64 4.34 -11.58
C SER A 36 8.97 4.70 -12.27
N LEU A 37 9.81 5.51 -11.62
CA LEU A 37 11.13 5.89 -12.13
C LEU A 37 12.07 4.68 -12.19
N ILE A 38 12.10 3.87 -11.13
CA ILE A 38 12.95 2.67 -11.08
C ILE A 38 12.49 1.63 -12.10
N VAL A 39 11.18 1.38 -12.16
CA VAL A 39 10.60 0.34 -13.03
C VAL A 39 10.89 0.63 -14.49
N ASN A 40 10.89 1.89 -14.91
CA ASN A 40 11.30 2.26 -16.26
C ASN A 40 12.75 1.84 -16.60
N LYS A 41 13.66 1.88 -15.62
CA LYS A 41 15.03 1.37 -15.77
C LYS A 41 15.08 -0.17 -15.72
N LEU A 42 14.35 -0.81 -14.80
CA LEU A 42 14.35 -2.27 -14.66
C LEU A 42 13.77 -3.01 -15.87
N LYS A 43 12.79 -2.41 -16.57
CA LYS A 43 12.18 -2.98 -17.78
C LYS A 43 13.19 -3.37 -18.88
N ALA A 44 14.39 -2.79 -18.87
CA ALA A 44 15.44 -3.11 -19.83
C ALA A 44 16.00 -4.54 -19.68
N PHE A 45 15.89 -5.13 -18.49
CA PHE A 45 16.47 -6.44 -18.19
C PHE A 45 15.54 -7.39 -17.42
N MET A 46 14.34 -6.94 -17.04
CA MET A 46 13.31 -7.83 -16.46
C MET A 46 12.55 -8.57 -17.59
N PRO A 47 12.15 -9.84 -17.39
CA PRO A 47 12.43 -10.66 -16.20
C PRO A 47 13.89 -11.12 -16.15
N LEU A 48 14.38 -11.35 -14.93
CA LEU A 48 15.73 -11.86 -14.70
C LEU A 48 15.81 -13.36 -15.04
N THR A 49 16.91 -13.74 -15.66
CA THR A 49 17.39 -15.11 -15.83
C THR A 49 18.76 -15.23 -15.16
N VAL A 50 19.29 -16.44 -14.99
CA VAL A 50 20.67 -16.59 -14.46
C VAL A 50 21.67 -15.88 -15.36
N GLU A 51 21.49 -16.01 -16.67
CA GLU A 51 22.38 -15.43 -17.68
C GLU A 51 22.40 -13.90 -17.61
N ASN A 52 21.24 -13.23 -17.63
CA ASN A 52 21.22 -11.76 -17.60
C ASN A 52 21.50 -11.18 -16.20
N TYR A 53 21.36 -11.99 -15.15
CA TYR A 53 21.71 -11.59 -13.79
C TYR A 53 23.23 -11.43 -13.64
N ASP A 54 24.01 -12.33 -14.26
CA ASP A 54 25.48 -12.28 -14.22
C ASP A 54 26.04 -11.05 -14.98
N ASP A 55 25.27 -10.50 -15.92
CA ASP A 55 25.61 -9.28 -16.67
C ASP A 55 25.23 -7.98 -15.93
N LEU A 56 24.54 -8.05 -14.79
CA LEU A 56 24.09 -6.87 -14.06
C LEU A 56 25.26 -6.05 -13.51
N THR A 57 25.21 -4.74 -13.74
CA THR A 57 26.18 -3.83 -13.13
C THR A 57 25.86 -3.57 -11.66
N ALA A 58 26.84 -3.06 -10.91
CA ALA A 58 26.60 -2.60 -9.53
C ALA A 58 25.48 -1.54 -9.45
N ILE A 59 25.32 -0.72 -10.50
CA ILE A 59 24.24 0.27 -10.57
C ILE A 59 22.88 -0.42 -10.76
N ASP A 60 22.79 -1.46 -11.58
CA ASP A 60 21.54 -2.20 -11.77
C ASP A 60 21.11 -2.90 -10.48
N LEU A 61 22.06 -3.44 -9.70
CA LEU A 61 21.81 -3.99 -8.37
C LEU A 61 21.25 -2.94 -7.40
N VAL A 62 21.79 -1.70 -7.43
CA VAL A 62 21.24 -0.59 -6.62
C VAL A 62 19.79 -0.26 -7.02
N PHE A 63 19.47 -0.29 -8.31
CA PHE A 63 18.08 -0.09 -8.77
C PHE A 63 17.16 -1.23 -8.33
N ILE A 64 17.63 -2.47 -8.38
CA ILE A 64 16.89 -3.63 -7.89
C ILE A 64 16.59 -3.48 -6.39
N ASP A 65 17.60 -3.18 -5.57
CA ASP A 65 17.44 -2.98 -4.13
C ASP A 65 16.49 -1.81 -3.81
N GLY A 66 16.61 -0.72 -4.59
CA GLY A 66 15.70 0.42 -4.51
C GLY A 66 14.25 0.05 -4.82
N PHE A 67 14.02 -0.77 -5.86
CA PHE A 67 12.70 -1.27 -6.21
C PHE A 67 12.09 -2.10 -5.08
N ILE A 68 12.83 -3.09 -4.58
CA ILE A 68 12.39 -3.95 -3.49
C ILE A 68 12.00 -3.13 -2.27
N SER A 69 12.92 -2.25 -1.83
CA SER A 69 12.71 -1.43 -0.64
C SER A 69 11.42 -0.63 -0.75
N LYS A 70 11.13 -0.09 -1.95
CA LYS A 70 9.96 0.74 -2.20
C LYS A 70 8.68 -0.06 -2.38
N PHE A 71 8.75 -1.24 -2.98
CA PHE A 71 7.63 -2.17 -3.07
C PHE A 71 7.18 -2.59 -1.66
N ILE A 72 8.12 -3.02 -0.81
CA ILE A 72 7.87 -3.38 0.59
C ILE A 72 7.29 -2.19 1.34
N LYS A 73 7.94 -1.02 1.23
CA LYS A 73 7.51 0.18 1.95
C LYS A 73 6.10 0.61 1.56
N LEU A 74 5.74 0.54 0.28
CA LEU A 74 4.39 0.87 -0.18
C LEU A 74 3.36 -0.10 0.42
N GLN A 75 3.64 -1.41 0.38
CA GLN A 75 2.75 -2.41 0.98
C GLN A 75 2.58 -2.18 2.49
N ASP A 76 3.67 -1.94 3.23
CA ASP A 76 3.64 -1.71 4.67
C ASP A 76 2.84 -0.46 5.04
N VAL A 77 3.00 0.65 4.31
CA VAL A 77 2.22 1.88 4.54
C VAL A 77 0.72 1.62 4.30
N ILE A 78 0.37 0.86 3.26
CA ILE A 78 -1.02 0.52 2.97
C ILE A 78 -1.61 -0.36 4.09
N GLU A 79 -0.91 -1.44 4.46
CA GLU A 79 -1.36 -2.42 5.45
C GLU A 79 -1.44 -1.83 6.87
N GLU A 80 -0.41 -1.13 7.31
CA GLU A 80 -0.30 -0.66 8.70
C GLU A 80 -1.13 0.59 8.96
N LYS A 81 -1.26 1.48 7.96
CA LYS A 81 -1.87 2.80 8.14
C LYS A 81 -3.13 2.97 7.30
N LEU A 82 -3.00 2.88 5.97
CA LEU A 82 -4.05 3.33 5.04
C LEU A 82 -5.37 2.58 5.26
N PHE A 83 -5.29 1.26 5.34
CA PHE A 83 -6.45 0.40 5.55
C PHE A 83 -7.26 0.75 6.79
N ARG A 84 -6.59 0.95 7.92
CA ARG A 84 -7.28 1.28 9.19
C ARG A 84 -7.85 2.69 9.14
N LEU A 85 -7.08 3.67 8.64
CA LEU A 85 -7.50 5.06 8.56
C LEU A 85 -8.71 5.24 7.65
N ILE A 86 -8.81 4.51 6.54
CA ILE A 86 -10.00 4.55 5.68
C ILE A 86 -11.22 4.04 6.45
N LEU A 87 -11.10 2.92 7.15
CA LEU A 87 -12.22 2.38 7.94
C LEU A 87 -12.63 3.31 9.09
N ILE A 88 -11.68 3.99 9.74
CA ILE A 88 -11.97 5.02 10.77
C ILE A 88 -12.78 6.16 10.17
N ASN A 89 -12.34 6.69 9.03
CA ASN A 89 -12.94 7.84 8.38
C ASN A 89 -14.31 7.53 7.72
N LEU A 90 -14.66 6.25 7.55
CA LEU A 90 -16.01 5.83 7.16
C LEU A 90 -17.03 5.91 8.30
N LYS A 91 -16.60 6.03 9.57
CA LYS A 91 -17.46 6.24 10.75
C LYS A 91 -18.60 5.24 10.91
N GLU A 92 -18.34 3.98 10.56
CA GLU A 92 -19.31 2.91 10.79
C GLU A 92 -19.24 2.53 12.28
N ASN A 93 -20.28 2.90 13.04
CA ASN A 93 -20.35 2.88 14.50
C ASN A 93 -20.01 1.52 15.17
N ASP A 94 -19.96 0.43 14.40
CA ASP A 94 -19.82 -0.94 14.91
C ASP A 94 -18.44 -1.57 14.68
N PHE A 95 -17.44 -0.84 14.17
CA PHE A 95 -16.12 -1.40 13.90
C PHE A 95 -14.96 -0.56 14.43
N ASN A 96 -14.36 -1.01 15.54
CA ASN A 96 -13.09 -0.46 16.02
C ASN A 96 -11.93 -1.06 15.22
N SER A 97 -11.57 -0.39 14.11
CA SER A 97 -10.49 -0.84 13.23
C SER A 97 -9.11 -0.73 13.86
N THR A 98 -8.90 0.07 14.92
CA THR A 98 -7.58 0.28 15.54
C THR A 98 -7.06 -1.00 16.18
N ASN A 99 -7.93 -1.76 16.86
CA ASN A 99 -7.55 -2.97 17.60
C ASN A 99 -8.01 -4.26 16.93
N ALA A 100 -8.69 -4.17 15.79
CA ALA A 100 -9.15 -5.34 15.06
C ALA A 100 -7.96 -6.17 14.54
N PRO A 101 -8.03 -7.52 14.62
CA PRO A 101 -7.12 -8.40 13.91
C PRO A 101 -7.03 -8.02 12.43
N PHE A 102 -5.85 -8.15 11.83
CA PHE A 102 -5.65 -7.71 10.44
C PHE A 102 -6.56 -8.44 9.44
N THR A 103 -6.82 -9.73 9.67
CA THR A 103 -7.78 -10.51 8.88
C THR A 103 -9.19 -9.89 8.91
N ASN A 104 -9.63 -9.37 10.05
CA ASN A 104 -10.92 -8.68 10.16
C ASN A 104 -10.91 -7.35 9.42
N VAL A 105 -9.78 -6.63 9.41
CA VAL A 105 -9.61 -5.41 8.60
C VAL A 105 -9.76 -5.73 7.12
N LEU A 106 -9.06 -6.75 6.61
CA LEU A 106 -9.17 -7.18 5.20
C LEU A 106 -10.59 -7.59 4.83
N ASN A 107 -11.23 -8.45 5.62
CA ASN A 107 -12.61 -8.87 5.38
C ASN A 107 -13.58 -7.68 5.33
N LYS A 108 -13.32 -6.65 6.15
CA LYS A 108 -14.14 -5.43 6.18
C LYS A 108 -13.91 -4.58 4.93
N LEU A 109 -12.67 -4.43 4.49
CA LEU A 109 -12.33 -3.71 3.24
C LEU A 109 -12.96 -4.39 2.02
N GLU A 110 -12.88 -5.71 1.94
CA GLU A 110 -13.50 -6.51 0.87
C GLU A 110 -15.03 -6.40 0.89
N LYS A 111 -15.65 -6.53 2.08
CA LYS A 111 -17.09 -6.32 2.25
C LYS A 111 -17.56 -4.95 1.76
N TYR A 112 -16.74 -3.91 1.94
CA TYR A 112 -17.02 -2.56 1.47
C TYR A 112 -16.58 -2.30 0.02
N ARG A 113 -16.04 -3.30 -0.67
CA ARG A 113 -15.51 -3.20 -2.04
C ARG A 113 -14.44 -2.11 -2.18
N ILE A 114 -13.66 -1.92 -1.11
CA ILE A 114 -12.48 -1.03 -1.10
C ILE A 114 -11.30 -1.76 -1.73
N ILE A 115 -11.20 -3.06 -1.44
CA ILE A 115 -10.37 -4.03 -2.15
C ILE A 115 -11.29 -5.10 -2.74
N ASP A 116 -10.84 -5.79 -3.79
CA ASP A 116 -11.65 -6.83 -4.43
C ASP A 116 -11.56 -8.17 -3.72
N SER A 117 -10.40 -8.47 -3.10
CA SER A 117 -10.14 -9.75 -2.44
C SER A 117 -9.16 -9.59 -1.29
N ALA A 118 -9.54 -10.05 -0.09
CA ALA A 118 -8.61 -10.20 1.03
C ALA A 118 -7.51 -11.22 0.73
N GLU A 119 -7.85 -12.30 0.01
CA GLU A 119 -6.91 -13.35 -0.38
C GLU A 119 -5.81 -12.83 -1.31
N GLU A 120 -6.17 -11.98 -2.27
CA GLU A 120 -5.19 -11.33 -3.15
C GLU A 120 -4.17 -10.50 -2.36
N TRP A 121 -4.63 -9.74 -1.36
CA TRP A 121 -3.71 -9.00 -0.48
C TRP A 121 -2.79 -9.94 0.31
N LEU A 122 -3.32 -11.05 0.83
CA LEU A 122 -2.52 -12.05 1.54
C LEU A 122 -1.46 -12.68 0.62
N ASN A 123 -1.78 -12.91 -0.66
CA ASN A 123 -0.82 -13.39 -1.64
C ASN A 123 0.31 -12.37 -1.90
N LEU A 124 -0.02 -11.09 -2.02
CA LEU A 124 1.00 -10.02 -2.11
C LEU A 124 1.90 -9.97 -0.87
N ARG A 125 1.34 -10.21 0.32
CA ARG A 125 2.10 -10.27 1.56
C ARG A 125 3.03 -11.49 1.63
N ASN A 126 2.59 -12.62 1.08
CA ASN A 126 3.43 -13.81 0.96
C ASN A 126 4.62 -13.58 0.04
N ILE A 127 4.44 -12.86 -1.08
CA ILE A 127 5.53 -12.45 -1.97
C ILE A 127 6.54 -11.56 -1.23
N ARG A 128 6.06 -10.58 -0.45
CA ARG A 128 6.92 -9.74 0.40
C ARG A 128 7.73 -10.57 1.39
N ASN A 129 7.09 -11.55 2.04
CA ASN A 129 7.74 -12.40 3.03
C ASN A 129 8.75 -13.37 2.40
N SER A 130 8.43 -13.93 1.23
CA SER A 130 9.34 -14.81 0.50
C SER A 130 10.61 -14.08 0.15
N PHE A 131 10.52 -12.81 -0.28
CA PHE A 131 11.68 -11.99 -0.56
C PHE A 131 12.64 -11.87 0.64
N ALA A 132 12.14 -11.54 1.84
CA ALA A 132 12.99 -11.38 3.02
C ALA A 132 13.80 -12.65 3.37
N GLN A 133 13.24 -13.82 3.07
CA GLN A 133 13.84 -15.12 3.31
C GLN A 133 14.74 -15.59 2.14
N GLU A 134 14.25 -15.47 0.92
CA GLU A 134 14.82 -16.02 -0.32
C GLU A 134 15.92 -15.12 -0.91
N TYR A 135 15.89 -13.81 -0.70
CA TYR A 135 16.90 -12.90 -1.22
C TYR A 135 18.30 -13.18 -0.65
N LYS A 136 18.37 -13.68 0.60
CA LYS A 136 19.61 -14.10 1.26
C LYS A 136 20.02 -15.55 0.94
N ALA A 137 19.22 -16.26 0.16
CA ALA A 137 19.47 -17.64 -0.22
C ALA A 137 20.32 -17.72 -1.50
N ASP A 138 20.19 -18.83 -2.24
CA ASP A 138 20.86 -19.04 -3.53
C ASP A 138 20.34 -18.14 -4.65
N LEU A 139 21.13 -18.02 -5.72
CA LEU A 139 20.87 -17.13 -6.86
C LEU A 139 19.50 -17.38 -7.51
N LEU A 140 19.11 -18.65 -7.68
CA LEU A 140 17.85 -19.02 -8.34
C LEU A 140 16.64 -18.52 -7.54
N LYS A 141 16.65 -18.70 -6.22
CA LYS A 141 15.59 -18.19 -5.33
C LYS A 141 15.51 -16.67 -5.34
N ARG A 142 16.67 -15.99 -5.38
CA ARG A 142 16.70 -14.52 -5.50
C ARG A 142 16.05 -14.05 -6.80
N ILE A 143 16.42 -14.65 -7.93
CA ILE A 143 15.86 -14.31 -9.25
C ILE A 143 14.35 -14.54 -9.27
N ASP A 144 13.89 -15.69 -8.75
CA ASP A 144 12.47 -16.02 -8.67
C ASP A 144 11.69 -15.02 -7.80
N ALA A 145 12.20 -14.70 -6.61
CA ALA A 145 11.59 -13.70 -5.73
C ALA A 145 11.53 -12.30 -6.39
N LEU A 146 12.59 -11.87 -7.07
CA LEU A 146 12.63 -10.59 -7.79
C LEU A 146 11.59 -10.53 -8.91
N ASN A 147 11.50 -11.59 -9.71
CA ASN A 147 10.54 -11.69 -10.80
C ASN A 147 9.10 -11.71 -10.25
N LYS A 148 8.84 -12.43 -9.16
CA LYS A 148 7.53 -12.44 -8.49
C LYS A 148 7.13 -11.05 -8.00
N CYS A 149 8.03 -10.33 -7.32
CA CYS A 149 7.78 -8.95 -6.88
C CYS A 149 7.47 -8.03 -8.07
N PHE A 150 8.28 -8.09 -9.12
CA PHE A 150 8.11 -7.24 -10.31
C PHE A 150 6.80 -7.52 -11.04
N ASN A 151 6.44 -8.79 -11.23
CA ASN A 151 5.19 -9.18 -11.87
C ASN A 151 3.95 -8.77 -11.07
N ASN A 152 4.07 -8.66 -9.75
CA ASN A 152 2.99 -8.25 -8.86
C ASN A 152 2.94 -6.74 -8.56
N LEU A 153 3.85 -5.94 -9.12
CA LEU A 153 3.84 -4.49 -8.98
C LEU A 153 2.53 -3.88 -9.45
N TYR A 154 2.05 -4.29 -10.63
CA TYR A 154 0.80 -3.76 -11.20
C TYR A 154 -0.40 -4.08 -10.31
N ASN A 155 -0.42 -5.27 -9.70
CA ASN A 155 -1.48 -5.64 -8.77
C ASN A 155 -1.47 -4.72 -7.52
N LEU A 156 -0.30 -4.53 -6.89
CA LEU A 156 -0.17 -3.62 -5.75
C LEU A 156 -0.61 -2.19 -6.11
N TYR A 157 -0.25 -1.72 -7.30
CA TYR A 157 -0.66 -0.41 -7.80
C TYR A 157 -2.18 -0.32 -8.02
N ASP A 158 -2.79 -1.33 -8.65
CA ASP A 158 -4.23 -1.35 -8.92
C ASP A 158 -5.06 -1.35 -7.63
N ILE A 159 -4.62 -2.12 -6.63
CA ILE A 159 -5.23 -2.09 -5.29
C ILE A 159 -5.14 -0.68 -4.70
N TYR A 160 -3.97 -0.05 -4.74
CA TYR A 160 -3.81 1.33 -4.27
C TYR A 160 -4.75 2.31 -5.00
N VAL A 161 -4.81 2.25 -6.33
CA VAL A 161 -5.67 3.13 -7.14
C VAL A 161 -7.14 2.95 -6.79
N LYS A 162 -7.61 1.72 -6.58
CA LYS A 162 -8.99 1.43 -6.13
C LYS A 162 -9.27 2.06 -4.78
N ILE A 163 -8.35 1.91 -3.83
CA ILE A 163 -8.44 2.50 -2.50
C ILE A 163 -8.53 4.03 -2.58
N LYS A 164 -7.63 4.66 -3.36
CA LYS A 164 -7.61 6.11 -3.57
C LYS A 164 -8.93 6.60 -4.18
N LYS A 165 -9.37 5.96 -5.26
CA LYS A 165 -10.64 6.29 -5.93
C LYS A 165 -11.84 6.11 -5.00
N TYR A 166 -11.84 5.08 -4.16
CA TYR A 166 -12.88 4.88 -3.17
C TYR A 166 -12.91 6.05 -2.17
N ALA A 167 -11.74 6.43 -1.64
CA ALA A 167 -11.60 7.53 -0.70
C ALA A 167 -12.06 8.85 -1.33
N GLU A 168 -11.63 9.17 -2.56
CA GLU A 168 -12.05 10.37 -3.32
C GLU A 168 -13.57 10.45 -3.44
N ASN A 169 -14.22 9.36 -3.87
CA ASN A 169 -15.67 9.39 -4.05
C ASN A 169 -16.42 9.48 -2.73
N LYS A 170 -16.01 8.70 -1.72
CA LYS A 170 -16.78 8.54 -0.49
C LYS A 170 -16.47 9.61 0.54
N LEU A 171 -15.19 9.92 0.77
CA LEU A 171 -14.78 10.89 1.79
C LEU A 171 -14.95 12.32 1.33
N SER A 172 -14.69 12.66 0.05
CA SER A 172 -14.99 14.00 -0.45
C SER A 172 -16.48 14.32 -0.35
N THR A 173 -17.35 13.34 -0.59
CA THR A 173 -18.81 13.49 -0.39
C THR A 173 -19.17 13.72 1.09
N LEU A 174 -18.50 13.02 2.02
CA LEU A 174 -18.84 13.09 3.45
C LEU A 174 -18.22 14.30 4.18
N LYS A 175 -17.11 14.83 3.68
CA LYS A 175 -16.26 15.78 4.40
C LYS A 175 -15.81 17.00 3.58
N ASN A 176 -16.18 17.11 2.30
CA ASN A 176 -15.78 18.20 1.41
C ASN A 176 -14.25 18.43 1.33
N ILE A 177 -13.46 17.35 1.37
CA ILE A 177 -11.99 17.41 1.28
C ILE A 177 -11.57 17.10 -0.15
N ASP A 178 -10.63 17.89 -0.70
CA ASP A 178 -9.96 17.56 -1.95
C ASP A 178 -8.76 16.64 -1.70
N ILE A 179 -8.91 15.38 -2.10
CA ILE A 179 -7.83 14.39 -2.11
C ILE A 179 -7.42 14.00 -3.55
N SER A 180 -8.00 14.63 -4.57
CA SER A 180 -7.68 14.37 -5.98
C SER A 180 -6.26 14.83 -6.35
N CYS A 181 -5.77 15.85 -5.65
CA CYS A 181 -4.42 16.40 -5.79
C CYS A 181 -3.33 15.56 -5.12
N ILE A 182 -3.69 14.52 -4.37
CA ILE A 182 -2.76 13.62 -3.66
C ILE A 182 -2.74 12.30 -4.42
#